data_AF-A0A380Q7G6-F1
#
_entry.id   AF-A0A380Q7G6-F1
#
_cell.length_a   1.000
_cell.length_b   1.000
_cell.length_c   1.000
_cell.angle_alpha   90.00
_cell.angle_beta   90.00
_cell.angle_gamma   90.00
#
_symmetry.space_group_name_H-M   'P 1'
#
loop_
_entity.id
_entity.type
_entity.pdbx_description
1 polymer ?
#
loop_
_entity_poly.entity_id
_entity_poly.type
_entity_poly.pdbx_seq_one_letter_code
_entity_poly.pdbx_strand_id
1 'polypeptide(L)'
;MERATTRNKARIIEGQLLNKIALRGVTDIADAVGVDKSQISRWKESFIPKISMLLAVLEWGVVDDEMARLMDYAKRRDMFSSAEAFPWPSNPTYWMVTKLYSQQRVQGLSEQDLRKRCGKELADMSKRIEAGEPIPAPVVQIPKLHITY
;
A
#
# COMPACT_ATOMS: atom_id res chain seq x y z
N MET A 1 -1.74 -20.77 -0.74
CA MET A 1 -1.89 -19.48 -1.43
C MET A 1 -1.17 -18.33 -0.72
N GLU A 2 -1.32 -18.13 0.60
CA GLU A 2 -0.66 -17.03 1.34
C GLU A 2 0.87 -16.93 1.13
N ARG A 3 1.59 -18.06 1.19
CA ARG A 3 3.06 -18.08 1.02
C ARG A 3 3.54 -17.53 -0.33
N ALA A 4 2.74 -17.67 -1.38
CA ALA A 4 3.08 -17.15 -2.71
C ALA A 4 2.96 -15.61 -2.76
N THR A 5 1.93 -15.06 -2.12
CA THR A 5 1.70 -13.61 -2.00
C THR A 5 2.80 -12.95 -1.15
N THR A 6 3.21 -13.55 -0.03
CA THR A 6 4.31 -13.04 0.79
C THR A 6 5.63 -12.99 0.01
N ARG A 7 5.90 -13.98 -0.84
CA ARG A 7 7.11 -14.01 -1.67
C ARG A 7 7.12 -12.92 -2.75
N ASN A 8 5.97 -12.65 -3.36
CA ASN A 8 5.82 -11.53 -4.31
C ASN A 8 6.00 -10.18 -3.59
N LYS A 9 5.38 -9.99 -2.42
CA LYS A 9 5.59 -8.80 -1.58
C LYS A 9 7.07 -8.62 -1.20
N ALA A 10 7.75 -9.70 -0.81
CA ALA A 10 9.18 -9.66 -0.50
C ALA A 10 10.04 -9.20 -1.68
N ARG A 11 9.73 -9.64 -2.91
CA ARG A 11 10.43 -9.17 -4.12
C ARG A 11 10.24 -7.68 -4.38
N ILE A 12 9.04 -7.15 -4.12
CA ILE A 12 8.76 -5.71 -4.26
C ILE A 12 9.59 -4.92 -3.23
N ILE A 13 9.57 -5.35 -1.96
CA ILE A 13 10.33 -4.71 -0.87
C ILE A 13 11.83 -4.78 -1.16
N GLU A 14 12.32 -5.91 -1.66
CA GLU A 14 13.72 -6.08 -2.07
C GLU A 14 14.11 -5.05 -3.15
N GLY A 15 13.31 -4.91 -4.20
CA GLY A 15 13.53 -3.90 -5.24
C GLY A 15 13.52 -2.47 -4.69
N GLN A 16 12.61 -2.14 -3.78
CA GLN A 16 12.54 -0.83 -3.13
C GLN A 16 13.77 -0.54 -2.25
N LEU A 17 14.23 -1.53 -1.48
CA LEU A 17 15.43 -1.42 -0.65
C LEU A 17 16.67 -1.21 -1.52
N LEU A 18 16.82 -2.00 -2.59
CA LEU A 18 17.94 -1.86 -3.52
C LEU A 18 17.95 -0.48 -4.20
N ASN A 19 16.78 0.03 -4.61
CA ASN A 19 16.65 1.36 -5.18
C ASN A 19 17.04 2.45 -4.16
N LYS A 20 16.54 2.38 -2.92
CA LYS A 20 16.93 3.32 -1.85
C LYS A 20 18.42 3.27 -1.53
N ILE A 21 19.03 2.08 -1.55
CA ILE A 21 20.48 1.90 -1.38
C ILE A 21 21.24 2.55 -2.54
N ALA A 22 20.76 2.39 -3.77
CA ALA A 22 21.38 3.00 -4.94
C ALA A 22 21.28 4.54 -4.91
N LEU A 23 20.11 5.09 -4.56
CA LEU A 23 19.88 6.54 -4.48
C LEU A 23 20.69 7.22 -3.38
N ARG A 24 20.83 6.57 -2.22
CA ARG A 24 21.59 7.12 -1.09
C ARG A 24 23.11 6.89 -1.23
N GLY A 25 23.52 5.95 -2.07
CA GLY A 25 24.93 5.61 -2.23
C GLY A 25 25.41 4.56 -1.21
N VAL A 26 26.20 3.61 -1.71
CA VAL A 26 26.72 2.49 -0.90
C VAL A 26 27.69 2.97 0.18
N THR A 27 28.50 3.99 -0.11
CA THR A 27 29.49 4.55 0.82
C THR A 27 28.81 5.25 1.99
N ASP A 28 27.84 6.13 1.72
CA ASP A 28 27.11 6.87 2.74
C ASP A 28 26.34 5.95 3.69
N ILE A 29 25.82 4.83 3.17
CA ILE A 29 25.15 3.81 4.00
C ILE A 29 26.17 3.02 4.82
N ALA A 30 27.31 2.66 4.23
CA ALA A 30 28.39 1.98 4.94
C ALA A 30 28.85 2.81 6.14
N ASP A 31 29.08 4.11 5.93
CA ASP A 31 29.49 5.05 6.97
C ASP A 31 28.40 5.22 8.05
N ALA A 32 27.13 5.38 7.64
CA ALA A 32 26.01 5.56 8.58
C ALA A 32 25.75 4.31 9.45
N VAL A 33 26.01 3.12 8.93
CA VAL A 33 25.79 1.85 9.63
C VAL A 33 27.06 1.36 10.33
N GLY A 34 28.20 2.02 10.11
CA GLY A 34 29.49 1.67 10.71
C GLY A 34 30.08 0.37 10.19
N VAL A 35 29.87 0.05 8.91
CA VAL A 35 30.36 -1.19 8.26
C VAL A 35 31.20 -0.85 7.03
N ASP A 36 32.07 -1.77 6.63
CA ASP A 36 32.84 -1.59 5.39
C ASP A 36 31.93 -1.66 4.15
N LYS A 37 32.22 -0.85 3.13
CA LYS A 37 31.46 -0.80 1.87
C LYS A 37 31.35 -2.15 1.15
N SER A 38 32.33 -3.05 1.31
CA SER A 38 32.28 -4.41 0.75
C SER A 38 31.19 -5.27 1.39
N GLN A 39 30.84 -5.00 2.66
CA GLN A 39 29.75 -5.68 3.35
C GLN A 39 28.38 -5.31 2.75
N ILE A 40 28.18 -4.04 2.38
CA ILE A 40 26.93 -3.59 1.75
C ILE A 40 26.67 -4.32 0.44
N SER A 41 27.70 -4.58 -0.38
CA SER A 41 27.56 -5.38 -1.59
C SER A 41 27.16 -6.82 -1.29
N ARG A 42 27.77 -7.46 -0.28
CA ARG A 42 27.41 -8.81 0.18
C ARG A 42 26.00 -8.90 0.76
N TRP A 43 25.53 -7.82 1.39
CA TRP A 43 24.18 -7.76 1.94
C TRP A 43 23.12 -7.88 0.86
N LYS A 44 23.35 -7.27 -0.32
CA LYS A 44 22.42 -7.34 -1.45
C LYS A 44 22.07 -8.78 -1.83
N GLU A 45 23.03 -9.69 -1.74
CA GLU A 45 22.84 -11.10 -2.13
C GLU A 45 22.35 -11.99 -0.98
N SER A 46 22.75 -11.71 0.26
CA SER A 46 22.58 -12.64 1.38
C SER A 46 21.65 -12.17 2.50
N PHE A 47 21.53 -10.85 2.69
CA PHE A 47 20.82 -10.23 3.81
C PHE A 47 19.54 -9.54 3.37
N ILE A 48 19.60 -8.75 2.29
CA ILE A 48 18.45 -8.03 1.75
C ILE A 48 17.28 -8.97 1.40
N PRO A 49 17.47 -10.15 0.78
CA PRO A 49 16.36 -11.06 0.53
C PRO A 49 15.69 -11.57 1.81
N LYS A 50 16.48 -11.83 2.87
CA LYS A 50 15.99 -12.32 4.16
C LYS A 50 15.21 -11.23 4.91
N ILE A 51 15.74 -10.02 4.94
CA ILE A 51 15.06 -8.86 5.53
C ILE A 51 13.79 -8.53 4.73
N SER A 52 13.83 -8.57 3.41
CA SER A 52 12.64 -8.31 2.59
C SER A 52 11.54 -9.33 2.85
N MET A 53 11.89 -10.61 3.04
CA MET A 53 10.94 -11.63 3.48
C MET A 53 10.39 -11.35 4.87
N LEU A 54 11.23 -10.96 5.82
CA LEU A 54 10.81 -10.60 7.18
C LEU A 54 9.84 -9.40 7.16
N LEU A 55 10.19 -8.32 6.45
CA LEU A 55 9.35 -7.13 6.30
C LEU A 55 8.02 -7.46 5.61
N ALA A 56 8.03 -8.36 4.62
CA ALA A 56 6.81 -8.83 3.97
C ALA A 56 5.89 -9.62 4.93
N VAL A 57 6.48 -10.46 5.80
CA VAL A 57 5.74 -11.21 6.84
C VAL A 57 5.17 -10.28 7.90
N LEU A 58 5.90 -9.23 8.25
CA LEU A 58 5.49 -8.22 9.21
C LEU A 58 4.56 -7.15 8.61
N GLU A 59 4.27 -7.21 7.31
CA GLU A 59 3.53 -6.19 6.56
C GLU A 59 4.12 -4.78 6.70
N TRP A 60 5.43 -4.69 6.88
CA TRP A 60 6.14 -3.44 7.17
C TRP A 60 6.22 -2.53 5.93
N GLY A 61 5.77 -1.27 6.06
CA GLY A 61 5.93 -0.22 5.06
C GLY A 61 4.96 -0.27 3.87
N VAL A 62 4.34 -1.41 3.57
CA VAL A 62 3.26 -1.46 2.56
C VAL A 62 2.04 -0.72 3.10
N VAL A 63 1.56 -1.10 4.28
CA VAL A 63 0.37 -0.50 4.89
C VAL A 63 0.51 1.01 5.13
N ASP A 64 1.72 1.53 5.38
CA ASP A 64 1.92 2.93 5.75
C ASP A 64 1.66 3.90 4.58
N ASP A 65 2.05 3.54 3.35
CA ASP A 65 1.79 4.37 2.16
C ASP A 65 0.29 4.41 1.83
N GLU A 66 -0.42 3.29 1.96
CA GLU A 66 -1.87 3.27 1.76
C GLU A 66 -2.64 3.96 2.89
N MET A 67 -2.18 3.85 4.12
CA MET A 67 -2.74 4.60 5.25
C MET A 67 -2.52 6.10 5.09
N ALA A 68 -1.35 6.53 4.58
CA ALA A 68 -1.10 7.92 4.26
C ALA A 68 -2.06 8.44 3.18
N ARG A 69 -2.33 7.64 2.12
CA ARG A 69 -3.33 7.98 1.09
C ARG A 69 -4.75 8.04 1.65
N LEU A 70 -5.10 7.13 2.55
CA LEU A 70 -6.40 7.15 3.23
C LEU A 70 -6.56 8.39 4.10
N MET A 71 -5.51 8.79 4.81
CA MET A 71 -5.51 10.04 5.59
C MET A 71 -5.54 11.29 4.70
N ASP A 72 -4.83 11.31 3.57
CA ASP A 72 -4.90 12.44 2.61
C ASP A 72 -6.31 12.59 2.03
N TYR A 73 -6.93 11.47 1.62
CA TYR A 73 -8.32 11.46 1.18
C TYR A 73 -9.25 11.94 2.30
N ALA A 74 -9.17 11.38 3.51
CA ALA A 74 -10.02 11.75 4.64
C ALA A 74 -9.92 13.25 4.97
N LYS A 75 -8.72 13.83 4.88
CA LYS A 75 -8.46 15.25 5.14
C LYS A 75 -9.00 16.17 4.04
N ARG A 76 -8.89 15.76 2.77
CA ARG A 76 -9.28 16.57 1.61
C ARG A 76 -10.68 16.26 1.09
N ARG A 77 -11.37 15.27 1.66
CA ARG A 77 -12.69 14.82 1.24
C ARG A 77 -13.70 15.95 1.13
N ASP A 78 -13.68 16.91 2.06
CA ASP A 78 -14.64 18.02 2.07
C ASP A 78 -14.35 19.09 0.99
N MET A 79 -13.21 19.00 0.30
CA MET A 79 -12.86 19.87 -0.83
C MET A 79 -13.37 19.35 -2.18
N PHE A 80 -13.93 18.15 -2.24
CA PHE A 80 -14.42 17.53 -3.47
C PHE A 80 -15.92 17.22 -3.37
N SER A 81 -16.64 17.38 -4.49
CA SER A 81 -18.09 17.15 -4.57
C SER A 81 -18.48 15.67 -4.47
N SER A 82 -17.60 14.77 -4.88
CA SER A 82 -17.77 13.32 -4.74
C SER A 82 -16.43 12.62 -4.50
N ALA A 83 -16.48 11.36 -4.09
CA ALA A 83 -15.28 10.54 -3.92
C ALA A 83 -14.55 10.32 -5.26
N GLU A 84 -15.25 10.26 -6.40
CA GLU A 84 -14.59 10.08 -7.71
C GLU A 84 -13.89 11.34 -8.23
N ALA A 85 -14.27 12.53 -7.74
CA ALA A 85 -13.64 13.80 -8.14
C ALA A 85 -12.23 13.98 -7.55
N PHE A 86 -11.83 13.15 -6.60
CA PHE A 86 -10.47 13.14 -6.06
C PHE A 86 -9.48 12.61 -7.10
N PRO A 87 -8.27 13.18 -7.24
CA PRO A 87 -7.27 12.77 -8.23
C PRO A 87 -6.59 11.44 -7.83
N TRP A 88 -7.30 10.33 -8.02
CA TRP A 88 -6.78 9.00 -7.73
C TRP A 88 -5.66 8.60 -8.68
N PRO A 89 -4.55 8.01 -8.18
CA PRO A 89 -3.46 7.57 -9.04
C PRO A 89 -3.82 6.32 -9.87
N SER A 90 -4.79 5.52 -9.40
CA SER A 90 -5.25 4.32 -10.10
C SER A 90 -6.64 3.87 -9.61
N ASN A 91 -7.40 3.17 -10.45
CA ASN A 91 -8.73 2.62 -10.10
C ASN A 91 -8.73 1.72 -8.86
N PRO A 92 -7.75 0.81 -8.64
CA PRO A 92 -7.68 0.02 -7.41
C PRO A 92 -7.56 0.90 -6.16
N THR A 93 -6.81 2.00 -6.24
CA THR A 93 -6.60 2.93 -5.11
C THR A 93 -7.91 3.57 -4.66
N TYR A 94 -8.78 3.95 -5.61
CA TYR A 94 -10.13 4.45 -5.31
C TYR A 94 -10.94 3.44 -4.50
N TRP A 95 -11.09 2.20 -4.98
CA TRP A 95 -11.92 1.19 -4.33
C TRP A 95 -11.40 0.81 -2.96
N MET A 96 -10.07 0.79 -2.80
CA MET A 96 -9.43 0.53 -1.53
C MET A 96 -9.72 1.61 -0.49
N VAL A 97 -9.40 2.87 -0.82
CA VAL A 97 -9.47 3.98 0.14
C VAL A 97 -10.91 4.29 0.51
N THR A 98 -11.83 4.30 -0.46
CA THR A 98 -13.25 4.57 -0.19
C THR A 98 -13.91 3.50 0.68
N LYS A 99 -13.58 2.21 0.44
CA LYS A 99 -14.09 1.10 1.26
C LYS A 99 -13.54 1.17 2.69
N LEU A 100 -12.24 1.38 2.86
CA LEU A 100 -11.61 1.52 4.18
C LEU A 100 -12.15 2.74 4.93
N TYR A 101 -12.34 3.88 4.25
CA TYR A 101 -12.90 5.10 4.85
C TYR A 101 -14.36 4.91 5.31
N SER A 102 -15.20 4.25 4.49
CA SER A 102 -16.57 3.90 4.87
C SER A 102 -16.59 3.00 6.11
N GLN A 103 -15.74 1.97 6.15
CA GLN A 103 -15.62 1.08 7.31
C GLN A 103 -15.11 1.80 8.56
N GLN A 104 -14.12 2.69 8.43
CA GLN A 104 -13.60 3.48 9.55
C GLN A 104 -14.70 4.36 10.16
N ARG A 105 -15.51 5.02 9.32
CA ARG A 105 -16.61 5.89 9.77
C ARG A 105 -17.75 5.12 10.43
N VAL A 106 -18.06 3.93 9.94
CA VAL A 106 -19.16 3.11 10.47
C VAL A 106 -18.75 2.36 11.74
N GLN A 107 -17.50 1.89 11.83
CA GLN A 107 -17.04 0.99 12.90
C GLN A 107 -16.20 1.67 13.98
N GLY A 108 -15.82 2.95 13.83
CA GLY A 108 -15.03 3.67 14.85
C GLY A 108 -13.68 3.00 15.16
N LEU A 109 -13.03 2.45 14.13
CA LEU A 109 -11.85 1.59 14.28
C LEU A 109 -10.65 2.37 14.83
N SER A 110 -9.87 1.71 15.69
CA SER A 110 -8.55 2.18 16.11
C SER A 110 -7.59 2.20 14.91
N GLU A 111 -6.54 3.03 14.97
CA GLU A 111 -5.52 3.09 13.93
C GLU A 111 -4.85 1.72 13.68
N GLN A 112 -4.71 0.90 14.73
CA GLN A 112 -4.13 -0.44 14.64
C GLN A 112 -5.04 -1.42 13.91
N ASP A 113 -6.35 -1.38 14.15
CA ASP A 113 -7.31 -2.23 13.44
C ASP A 113 -7.50 -1.77 11.99
N LEU A 114 -7.42 -0.47 11.76
CA LEU A 114 -7.45 0.12 10.43
C LEU A 114 -6.23 -0.33 9.62
N ARG A 115 -5.02 -0.36 10.22
CA ARG A 115 -3.82 -0.92 9.58
C ARG A 115 -3.97 -2.39 9.20
N LYS A 116 -4.43 -3.23 10.13
CA LYS A 116 -4.67 -4.66 9.87
C LYS A 116 -5.67 -4.88 8.73
N ARG A 117 -6.74 -4.07 8.68
CA ARG A 117 -7.74 -4.13 7.61
C ARG A 117 -7.19 -3.61 6.28
N CYS A 118 -6.38 -2.57 6.31
CA CYS A 118 -5.69 -2.06 5.13
C CYS A 118 -4.80 -3.15 4.51
N GLY A 119 -4.00 -3.86 5.32
CA GLY A 119 -3.20 -5.01 4.89
C GLY A 119 -4.04 -6.12 4.25
N LYS A 120 -5.20 -6.44 4.85
CA LYS A 120 -6.15 -7.41 4.30
C LYS A 120 -6.77 -6.98 2.97
N GLU A 121 -7.26 -5.74 2.89
CA GLU A 121 -7.87 -5.20 1.67
C GLU A 121 -6.84 -5.09 0.54
N LEU A 122 -5.57 -4.80 0.85
CA LEU A 122 -4.47 -4.84 -0.12
C LEU A 122 -4.24 -6.24 -0.66
N ALA A 123 -4.20 -7.24 0.22
CA ALA A 123 -4.03 -8.61 -0.19
C ALA A 123 -5.20 -9.09 -1.07
N ASP A 124 -6.43 -8.71 -0.72
CA ASP A 124 -7.62 -9.06 -1.48
C ASP A 124 -7.65 -8.34 -2.84
N MET A 125 -7.34 -7.05 -2.88
CA MET A 125 -7.25 -6.29 -4.14
C MET A 125 -6.13 -6.83 -5.04
N SER A 126 -4.97 -7.18 -4.48
CA SER A 126 -3.87 -7.80 -5.23
C SER A 126 -4.29 -9.12 -5.85
N LYS A 127 -5.00 -9.98 -5.10
CA LYS A 127 -5.53 -11.25 -5.63
C LYS A 127 -6.51 -11.02 -6.77
N ARG A 128 -7.36 -10.00 -6.68
CA ARG A 128 -8.32 -9.66 -7.75
C ARG A 128 -7.61 -9.22 -9.03
N ILE A 129 -6.55 -8.42 -8.91
CA ILE A 129 -5.72 -8.02 -10.05
C ILE A 129 -5.02 -9.24 -10.66
N GLU A 130 -4.40 -10.09 -9.84
CA GLU A 130 -3.73 -11.32 -10.29
C GLU A 130 -4.71 -12.32 -10.95
N ALA A 131 -5.97 -12.36 -10.50
CA ALA A 131 -7.03 -13.17 -11.09
C ALA A 131 -7.58 -12.60 -12.42
N GLY A 132 -7.14 -11.41 -12.83
CA GLY A 132 -7.61 -10.74 -14.04
C GLY A 132 -9.05 -10.21 -13.92
N GLU A 133 -9.57 -10.04 -12.70
CA GLU A 133 -10.89 -9.44 -12.52
C GLU A 133 -10.84 -7.98 -12.98
N PRO A 134 -11.80 -7.53 -13.82
CA PRO A 134 -11.87 -6.13 -14.21
C PRO A 134 -12.18 -5.30 -12.97
N ILE A 135 -11.24 -4.43 -12.58
CA ILE A 135 -11.49 -3.43 -11.55
C ILE A 135 -12.28 -2.30 -12.22
N PRO A 136 -13.56 -2.10 -11.85
CA PRO A 136 -14.39 -1.11 -12.50
C PRO A 136 -13.78 0.29 -12.31
N ALA A 137 -13.91 1.15 -13.32
CA ALA A 137 -13.56 2.56 -13.15
C ALA A 137 -14.46 3.20 -12.08
N PRO A 138 -13.98 4.20 -11.32
CA PRO A 138 -14.84 5.01 -10.47
C PRO A 138 -15.93 5.66 -11.33
N VAL A 139 -17.20 5.28 -11.13
CA VAL A 139 -18.34 5.85 -11.83
C VAL A 139 -19.15 6.68 -10.85
N VAL A 140 -19.26 7.99 -11.13
CA VAL A 140 -20.13 8.92 -10.37
C VAL A 140 -21.54 8.36 -10.31
N GLN A 141 -21.94 7.87 -9.15
CA GLN A 141 -23.33 7.49 -8.93
C GLN A 141 -24.16 8.77 -8.81
N ILE A 142 -24.84 9.12 -9.90
CA ILE A 142 -25.85 10.18 -9.92
C ILE A 142 -26.94 9.79 -8.90
N PRO A 143 -27.33 10.68 -7.96
CA PRO A 143 -28.36 10.36 -7.00
C PRO A 143 -29.64 9.94 -7.73
N LYS A 144 -30.16 8.75 -7.40
CA LYS A 144 -31.50 8.33 -7.85
C LYS A 144 -32.52 9.28 -7.24
N LEU A 145 -32.89 10.31 -8.00
CA LEU A 145 -34.08 11.12 -7.76
C LEU A 145 -35.28 10.17 -7.75
N HIS A 146 -35.74 9.83 -6.55
CA HIS A 146 -37.02 9.18 -6.38
C HIS A 146 -38.09 10.22 -6.68
N ILE A 147 -38.53 10.27 -7.94
CA ILE A 147 -39.73 11.01 -8.30
C ILE A 147 -40.89 10.10 -7.91
N THR A 148 -41.44 10.31 -6.71
CA THR A 148 -42.72 9.71 -6.33
C THR A 148 -43.81 10.50 -7.06
N TYR A 149 -44.52 9.83 -7.97
CA TYR A 149 -45.72 10.35 -8.64
C TYR A 149 -46.92 10.32 -7.69
#